data_AF-A0A846FYS6-F1
#
_entry.id   AF-A0A846FYS6-F1
#
_cell.length_a   1.000
_cell.length_b   1.000
_cell.length_c   1.000
_cell.angle_alpha   90.00
_cell.angle_beta   90.00
_cell.angle_gamma   90.00
#
_symmetry.space_group_name_H-M   'P 1'
#
loop_
_entity.id
_entity.type
_entity.pdbx_description
1 polymer ?
#
loop_
_entity_poly.entity_id
_entity_poly.type
_entity_poly.pdbx_seq_one_letter_code
_entity_poly.pdbx_strand_id
1 'polypeptide(L)'
;MLQENQLTEAFFIAQKQKQNKENEENEVKRLEDELLALKAKYQVPKNVEYSFLHKLLLKLDTKNKLTNSEIKLLKDCNLQETLAIANQIKEFAELKIKYHATKYQDFFPDKLFDILKKIDSAETLSKQEYNWLSNHGLLETLKIYLKQEKEKQQKQREAEAKFAELKDKYQATKYPDKSVSSPLFSILEKLETEIILDNQN
;
A
#
# COMPACT_ATOMS: atom_id res chain seq x y z
N MET A 1 -2.80 73.91 6.17
CA MET A 1 -3.69 72.94 5.48
C MET A 1 -2.94 71.85 4.71
N LEU A 2 -1.82 72.12 4.02
CA LEU A 2 -1.09 71.08 3.26
C LEU A 2 -0.44 69.99 4.15
N GLN A 3 -0.02 70.34 5.38
CA GLN A 3 0.69 69.42 6.29
C GLN A 3 -0.22 68.42 7.01
N GLU A 4 -1.46 68.79 7.37
CA GLU A 4 -2.40 67.88 8.06
C GLU A 4 -2.91 66.76 7.15
N ASN A 5 -3.08 67.06 5.86
CA ASN A 5 -3.54 66.07 4.88
C ASN A 5 -2.44 65.01 4.62
N GLN A 6 -1.18 65.43 4.55
CA GLN A 6 -0.02 64.54 4.41
C GLN A 6 0.20 63.64 5.64
N LEU A 7 -0.07 64.17 6.85
CA LEU A 7 0.05 63.39 8.08
C LEU A 7 -1.01 62.27 8.18
N THR A 8 -2.23 62.59 7.76
CA THR A 8 -3.36 61.65 7.74
C THR A 8 -3.12 60.53 6.73
N GLU A 9 -2.64 60.86 5.53
CA GLU A 9 -2.29 59.88 4.50
C GLU A 9 -1.15 58.97 4.93
N ALA A 10 -0.10 59.52 5.55
CA ALA A 10 1.00 58.73 6.11
C ALA A 10 0.54 57.75 7.22
N PHE A 11 -0.41 58.15 8.07
CA PHE A 11 -0.99 57.27 9.10
C PHE A 11 -1.76 56.08 8.49
N PHE A 12 -2.61 56.32 7.49
CA PHE A 12 -3.33 55.25 6.79
C PHE A 12 -2.38 54.29 6.07
N ILE A 13 -1.32 54.82 5.44
CA ILE A 13 -0.30 53.99 4.78
C ILE A 13 0.42 53.10 5.82
N ALA A 14 0.85 53.66 6.95
CA ALA A 14 1.52 52.92 8.01
C ALA A 14 0.62 51.82 8.63
N GLN A 15 -0.67 52.12 8.84
CA GLN A 15 -1.63 51.14 9.35
C GLN A 15 -1.85 49.99 8.37
N LYS A 16 -1.99 50.30 7.07
CA LYS A 16 -2.13 49.28 6.02
C LYS A 16 -0.87 48.42 5.88
N GLN A 17 0.32 49.02 5.98
CA GLN A 17 1.59 48.28 5.96
C GLN A 17 1.73 47.35 7.17
N LYS A 18 1.34 47.81 8.36
CA LYS A 18 1.33 46.97 9.58
C LYS A 18 0.41 45.76 9.42
N GLN A 19 -0.79 45.97 8.89
CA GLN A 19 -1.75 44.88 8.67
C GLN A 19 -1.29 43.90 7.58
N ASN A 20 -0.68 44.38 6.50
CA ASN A 20 -0.08 43.51 5.49
C ASN A 20 1.05 42.66 6.07
N LYS A 21 1.93 43.26 6.87
CA LYS A 21 3.02 42.53 7.52
C LYS A 21 2.51 41.45 8.48
N GLU A 22 1.48 41.75 9.26
CA GLU A 22 0.84 40.78 10.16
C GLU A 22 0.17 39.63 9.38
N ASN A 23 -0.45 39.91 8.24
CA ASN A 23 -1.00 38.88 7.36
C ASN A 23 0.09 37.97 6.76
N GLU A 24 1.21 38.56 6.32
CA GLU A 24 2.37 37.81 5.79
C GLU A 24 2.99 36.91 6.87
N GLU A 25 3.18 37.42 8.09
CA GLU A 25 3.71 36.64 9.23
C GLU A 25 2.79 35.46 9.58
N ASN A 26 1.46 35.66 9.58
CA ASN A 26 0.49 34.59 9.82
C ASN A 26 0.50 33.53 8.71
N GLU A 27 0.69 33.93 7.46
CA GLU A 27 0.78 32.99 6.34
C GLU A 27 2.07 32.17 6.38
N VAL A 28 3.21 32.79 6.71
CA VAL A 28 4.49 32.08 6.91
C VAL A 28 4.34 31.03 8.00
N LYS A 29 3.80 31.42 9.15
CA LYS A 29 3.59 30.49 10.27
C LYS A 29 2.71 29.30 9.89
N ARG A 30 1.63 29.53 9.15
CA ARG A 30 0.74 28.47 8.65
C ARG A 30 1.49 27.48 7.76
N LEU A 31 2.33 27.97 6.86
CA LEU A 31 3.14 27.13 5.95
C LEU A 31 4.21 26.33 6.70
N GLU A 32 4.82 26.92 7.73
CA GLU A 32 5.76 26.22 8.61
C GLU A 32 5.08 25.08 9.37
N ASP A 33 3.89 25.32 9.91
CA ASP A 33 3.08 24.29 10.59
C ASP A 33 2.68 23.15 9.64
N GLU A 34 2.28 23.47 8.41
CA GLU A 34 1.95 22.49 7.36
C GLU A 34 3.17 21.64 6.97
N LEU A 35 4.33 22.28 6.77
CA LEU A 35 5.58 21.57 6.47
C LEU A 35 5.98 20.65 7.63
N LEU A 36 5.81 21.10 8.88
CA LEU A 36 6.11 20.29 10.06
C LEU A 36 5.21 19.06 10.13
N ALA A 37 3.91 19.23 9.83
CA ALA A 37 2.95 18.14 9.76
C ALA A 37 3.31 17.12 8.65
N LEU A 38 3.70 17.59 7.47
CA LEU A 38 4.16 16.74 6.38
C LEU A 38 5.46 16.00 6.76
N LYS A 39 6.45 16.69 7.33
CA LYS A 39 7.70 16.06 7.81
C LYS A 39 7.38 14.94 8.79
N ALA A 40 6.48 15.18 9.75
CA ALA A 40 6.06 14.16 10.71
C ALA A 40 5.36 12.96 10.03
N LYS A 41 4.41 13.23 9.13
CA LYS A 41 3.65 12.20 8.39
C LYS A 41 4.55 11.28 7.58
N TYR A 42 5.58 11.84 6.96
CA TYR A 42 6.52 11.11 6.10
C TYR A 42 7.83 10.73 6.80
N GLN A 43 7.86 10.81 8.13
CA GLN A 43 8.99 10.41 8.98
C GLN A 43 10.32 11.10 8.59
N VAL A 44 10.25 12.35 8.14
CA VAL A 44 11.42 13.17 7.86
C VAL A 44 12.01 13.68 9.19
N PRO A 45 13.31 13.47 9.46
CA PRO A 45 13.94 13.98 10.67
C PRO A 45 13.84 15.51 10.79
N LYS A 46 13.58 16.01 12.01
CA LYS A 46 13.34 17.45 12.27
C LYS A 46 14.50 18.35 11.86
N ASN A 47 15.73 17.83 11.88
CA ASN A 47 16.96 18.54 11.54
C ASN A 47 17.21 18.65 10.04
N VAL A 48 16.34 18.08 9.20
CA VAL A 48 16.50 18.09 7.76
C VAL A 48 15.80 19.34 7.18
N GLU A 49 16.62 20.30 6.76
CA GLU A 49 16.23 21.59 6.20
C GLU A 49 16.52 21.60 4.70
N TYR A 50 15.73 20.88 3.92
CA TYR A 50 15.83 20.92 2.45
C TYR A 50 14.61 21.59 1.84
N SER A 51 14.82 22.69 1.11
CA SER A 51 13.76 23.42 0.40
C SER A 51 13.03 22.58 -0.65
N PHE A 52 13.71 21.56 -1.21
CA PHE A 52 13.09 20.64 -2.17
C PHE A 52 12.14 19.63 -1.50
N LEU A 53 12.31 19.33 -0.21
CA LEU A 53 11.48 18.33 0.48
C LEU A 53 10.02 18.74 0.53
N HIS A 54 9.73 20.01 0.79
CA HIS A 54 8.35 20.50 0.85
C HIS A 54 7.58 20.13 -0.43
N LYS A 55 8.17 20.36 -1.60
CA LYS A 55 7.56 20.02 -2.90
C LYS A 55 7.36 18.51 -3.07
N LEU A 56 8.31 17.69 -2.61
CA LEU A 56 8.20 16.23 -2.67
C LEU A 56 7.09 15.69 -1.76
N LEU A 57 7.04 16.17 -0.51
CA LEU A 57 6.05 15.74 0.47
C LEU A 57 4.64 16.15 0.05
N LEU A 58 4.47 17.38 -0.46
CA LEU A 58 3.20 17.84 -1.01
C LEU A 58 2.77 17.00 -2.22
N LYS A 59 3.73 16.59 -3.07
CA LYS A 59 3.46 15.71 -4.21
C LYS A 59 3.00 14.32 -3.78
N LEU A 60 3.57 13.78 -2.71
CA LEU A 60 3.11 12.52 -2.09
C LEU A 60 1.70 12.65 -1.51
N ASP A 61 1.34 13.82 -0.99
CA ASP A 61 0.05 14.05 -0.32
C ASP A 61 -1.10 14.31 -1.31
N THR A 62 -0.80 14.79 -2.51
CA THR A 62 -1.77 15.27 -3.50
C THR A 62 -1.99 14.35 -4.70
N LYS A 63 -1.67 13.05 -4.57
CA LYS A 63 -1.95 11.94 -5.52
C LYS A 63 -0.87 11.56 -6.53
N ASN A 64 0.41 11.92 -6.34
CA ASN A 64 1.46 11.60 -7.33
C ASN A 64 2.50 10.55 -6.91
N LYS A 65 2.93 9.76 -7.90
CA LYS A 65 4.13 8.92 -7.80
C LYS A 65 5.37 9.81 -7.90
N LEU A 66 6.38 9.52 -7.08
CA LEU A 66 7.70 10.12 -7.25
C LEU A 66 8.34 9.60 -8.55
N THR A 67 9.05 10.49 -9.24
CA THR A 67 9.91 10.14 -10.38
C THR A 67 11.18 9.44 -9.90
N ASN A 68 11.87 8.73 -10.80
CA ASN A 68 13.12 8.05 -10.47
C ASN A 68 14.19 9.01 -9.93
N SER A 69 14.24 10.25 -10.44
CA SER A 69 15.16 11.27 -9.96
C SER A 69 14.82 11.71 -8.53
N GLU A 70 13.55 11.88 -8.20
CA GLU A 70 13.11 12.24 -6.84
C GLU A 70 13.34 11.09 -5.85
N ILE A 71 13.13 9.84 -6.27
CA ILE A 71 13.48 8.65 -5.49
C ILE A 71 15.00 8.60 -5.22
N LYS A 72 15.82 8.90 -6.24
CA LYS A 72 17.26 8.95 -6.09
C LYS A 72 17.67 10.04 -5.10
N LEU A 73 17.06 11.23 -5.17
CA LEU A 73 17.32 12.30 -4.21
C LEU A 73 16.99 11.90 -2.77
N LEU A 74 15.86 11.21 -2.53
CA LEU A 74 15.54 10.71 -1.18
C LEU A 74 16.59 9.72 -0.65
N LYS A 75 17.13 8.85 -1.54
CA LYS A 75 18.23 7.94 -1.19
C LYS A 75 19.52 8.69 -0.87
N ASP A 76 19.90 9.64 -1.71
CA ASP A 76 21.11 10.44 -1.56
C ASP A 76 21.08 11.28 -0.26
N CYS A 77 19.87 11.63 0.22
CA CYS A 77 19.65 12.32 1.49
C CYS A 77 19.42 11.39 2.69
N ASN A 78 19.60 10.07 2.56
CA ASN A 78 19.40 9.07 3.61
C ASN A 78 17.98 9.08 4.24
N LEU A 79 16.95 9.46 3.48
CA LEU A 79 15.56 9.47 3.94
C LEU A 79 14.87 8.13 3.65
N GLN A 80 15.38 7.07 4.26
CA GLN A 80 14.96 5.69 3.98
C GLN A 80 13.51 5.44 4.40
N GLU A 81 13.08 6.00 5.52
CA GLU A 81 11.71 5.88 6.04
C GLU A 81 10.72 6.58 5.11
N THR A 82 11.03 7.81 4.68
CA THR A 82 10.24 8.55 3.68
C THR A 82 10.14 7.78 2.37
N LEU A 83 11.26 7.19 1.93
CA LEU A 83 11.28 6.37 0.73
C LEU A 83 10.43 5.10 0.88
N ALA A 84 10.47 4.43 2.03
CA ALA A 84 9.65 3.26 2.32
C ALA A 84 8.15 3.62 2.24
N ILE A 85 7.74 4.74 2.85
CA ILE A 85 6.36 5.24 2.79
C ILE A 85 5.96 5.55 1.33
N ALA A 86 6.82 6.22 0.56
CA ALA A 86 6.54 6.52 -0.84
C ALA A 86 6.34 5.25 -1.68
N ASN A 87 7.13 4.20 -1.42
CA ASN A 87 6.97 2.90 -2.08
C ASN A 87 5.67 2.21 -1.67
N GLN A 88 5.30 2.23 -0.39
CA GLN A 88 4.03 1.67 0.07
C GLN A 88 2.82 2.40 -0.53
N ILE A 89 2.86 3.74 -0.63
CA ILE A 89 1.80 4.52 -1.31
C ILE A 89 1.65 4.07 -2.77
N LYS A 90 2.78 3.85 -3.47
CA LYS A 90 2.79 3.37 -4.85
C LYS A 90 2.20 1.97 -4.97
N GLU A 91 2.67 1.04 -4.14
CA GLU A 91 2.17 -0.35 -4.07
C GLU A 91 0.67 -0.36 -3.75
N PHE A 92 0.23 0.44 -2.79
CA PHE A 92 -1.18 0.54 -2.41
C PHE A 92 -2.07 1.03 -3.56
N ALA A 93 -1.61 2.02 -4.32
CA ALA A 93 -2.32 2.48 -5.51
C ALA A 93 -2.45 1.37 -6.57
N GLU A 94 -1.38 0.58 -6.78
CA GLU A 94 -1.36 -0.54 -7.72
C GLU A 94 -2.29 -1.68 -7.27
N LEU A 95 -2.27 -2.02 -5.98
CA LEU A 95 -3.18 -3.00 -5.38
C LEU A 95 -4.65 -2.56 -5.48
N LYS A 96 -4.96 -1.28 -5.20
CA LYS A 96 -6.33 -0.76 -5.34
C LYS A 96 -6.86 -0.90 -6.76
N ILE A 97 -6.01 -0.71 -7.76
CA ILE A 97 -6.37 -0.94 -9.16
C ILE A 97 -6.58 -2.45 -9.40
N LYS A 98 -5.61 -3.29 -9.02
CA LYS A 98 -5.66 -4.76 -9.23
C LYS A 98 -6.91 -5.40 -8.60
N TYR A 99 -7.32 -4.91 -7.43
CA TYR A 99 -8.42 -5.47 -6.65
C TYR A 99 -9.69 -4.62 -6.67
N HIS A 100 -9.81 -3.69 -7.62
CA HIS A 100 -10.99 -2.86 -7.85
C HIS A 100 -11.45 -2.06 -6.61
N ALA A 101 -10.52 -1.68 -5.73
CA ALA A 101 -10.75 -0.85 -4.56
C ALA A 101 -10.48 0.65 -4.83
N THR A 102 -10.58 1.09 -6.09
CA THR A 102 -10.26 2.47 -6.53
C THR A 102 -11.22 3.53 -5.97
N LYS A 103 -12.39 3.12 -5.46
CA LYS A 103 -13.35 4.00 -4.78
C LYS A 103 -12.88 4.38 -3.36
N TYR A 104 -11.90 3.69 -2.80
CA TYR A 104 -11.32 4.01 -1.50
C TYR A 104 -10.47 5.28 -1.60
N GLN A 105 -10.85 6.30 -0.84
CA GLN A 105 -10.34 7.65 -1.01
C GLN A 105 -8.93 7.83 -0.46
N ASP A 106 -8.55 7.10 0.58
CA ASP A 106 -7.26 7.31 1.23
C ASP A 106 -6.11 6.81 0.37
N PHE A 107 -5.08 7.66 0.25
CA PHE A 107 -3.86 7.36 -0.49
C PHE A 107 -2.77 6.78 0.41
N PHE A 108 -2.84 7.05 1.70
CA PHE A 108 -1.86 6.58 2.66
C PHE A 108 -2.13 5.10 3.00
N PRO A 109 -1.10 4.24 3.09
CA PRO A 109 -1.24 2.86 3.48
C PRO A 109 -1.92 2.73 4.84
N ASP A 110 -2.97 1.94 4.90
CA ASP A 110 -3.78 1.74 6.09
C ASP A 110 -4.26 0.28 6.17
N LYS A 111 -5.35 0.05 6.90
CA LYS A 111 -5.94 -1.29 7.02
C LYS A 111 -6.31 -1.93 5.68
N LEU A 112 -6.75 -1.16 4.68
CA LEU A 112 -7.03 -1.73 3.36
C LEU A 112 -5.75 -2.21 2.69
N PHE A 113 -4.63 -1.48 2.84
CA PHE A 113 -3.36 -1.89 2.27
C PHE A 113 -2.94 -3.28 2.77
N ASP A 114 -2.99 -3.51 4.09
CA ASP A 114 -2.67 -4.81 4.67
C ASP A 114 -3.57 -5.94 4.15
N ILE A 115 -4.88 -5.67 4.04
CA ILE A 115 -5.85 -6.62 3.50
C ILE A 115 -5.53 -6.95 2.04
N LEU A 116 -5.26 -5.95 1.20
CA LEU A 116 -4.94 -6.17 -0.21
C LEU A 116 -3.64 -6.94 -0.38
N LYS A 117 -2.62 -6.70 0.46
CA LYS A 117 -1.37 -7.49 0.44
C LYS A 117 -1.59 -8.96 0.76
N LYS A 118 -2.49 -9.28 1.69
CA LYS A 118 -2.88 -10.67 1.98
C LYS A 118 -3.55 -11.34 0.79
N ILE A 119 -4.49 -10.64 0.15
CA ILE A 119 -5.14 -11.14 -1.07
C ILE A 119 -4.10 -11.33 -2.18
N ASP A 120 -3.12 -10.43 -2.31
CA ASP A 120 -2.01 -10.52 -3.28
C ASP A 120 -1.12 -11.75 -3.06
N SER A 121 -0.89 -12.08 -1.80
CA SER A 121 -0.08 -13.23 -1.38
C SER A 121 -0.87 -14.54 -1.28
N ALA A 122 -2.13 -14.56 -1.73
CA ALA A 122 -3.06 -15.69 -1.62
C ALA A 122 -3.26 -16.20 -0.18
N GLU A 123 -3.07 -15.31 0.80
CA GLU A 123 -3.37 -15.56 2.21
C GLU A 123 -4.87 -15.48 2.45
N THR A 124 -5.35 -16.31 3.37
CA THR A 124 -6.77 -16.31 3.74
C THR A 124 -7.04 -15.16 4.70
N LEU A 125 -8.06 -14.36 4.39
CA LEU A 125 -8.49 -13.27 5.25
C LEU A 125 -9.17 -13.80 6.51
N SER A 126 -8.91 -13.14 7.63
CA SER A 126 -9.67 -13.35 8.85
C SER A 126 -11.12 -12.89 8.68
N LYS A 127 -12.01 -13.39 9.55
CA LYS A 127 -13.41 -12.96 9.60
C LYS A 127 -13.54 -11.43 9.79
N GLN A 128 -12.65 -10.82 10.57
CA GLN A 128 -12.65 -9.39 10.82
C GLN A 128 -12.28 -8.59 9.58
N GLU A 129 -11.29 -9.03 8.81
CA GLU A 129 -10.86 -8.40 7.56
C GLU A 129 -11.92 -8.53 6.47
N TYR A 130 -12.53 -9.72 6.35
CA TYR A 130 -13.66 -9.95 5.45
C TYR A 130 -14.84 -9.01 5.75
N ASN A 131 -15.25 -8.95 7.03
CA ASN A 131 -16.33 -8.08 7.47
C ASN A 131 -15.98 -6.60 7.26
N TRP A 132 -14.71 -6.23 7.45
CA TRP A 132 -14.25 -4.86 7.20
C TRP A 132 -14.45 -4.48 5.74
N LEU A 133 -14.02 -5.30 4.78
CA LEU A 133 -14.26 -5.05 3.34
C LEU A 133 -15.75 -4.92 3.01
N SER A 134 -16.58 -5.79 3.61
CA SER A 134 -18.03 -5.78 3.40
C SER A 134 -18.66 -4.48 3.92
N ASN A 135 -18.31 -4.08 5.14
CA ASN A 135 -18.82 -2.86 5.77
C ASN A 135 -18.38 -1.58 5.04
N HIS A 136 -17.26 -1.61 4.32
CA HIS A 136 -16.77 -0.47 3.51
C HIS A 136 -17.24 -0.53 2.05
N GLY A 137 -18.15 -1.45 1.70
CA GLY A 137 -18.74 -1.52 0.36
C GLY A 137 -17.78 -1.98 -0.74
N LEU A 138 -16.66 -2.63 -0.38
CA LEU A 138 -15.63 -3.11 -1.29
C LEU A 138 -16.02 -4.48 -1.90
N LEU A 139 -17.22 -4.53 -2.48
CA LEU A 139 -17.84 -5.77 -2.97
C LEU A 139 -17.07 -6.41 -4.13
N GLU A 140 -16.47 -5.62 -5.02
CA GLU A 140 -15.66 -6.14 -6.12
C GLU A 140 -14.36 -6.79 -5.62
N THR A 141 -13.70 -6.17 -4.65
CA THR A 141 -12.55 -6.77 -3.94
C THR A 141 -12.93 -8.10 -3.29
N LEU A 142 -14.10 -8.15 -2.61
CA LEU A 142 -14.61 -9.38 -2.02
C LEU A 142 -14.90 -10.47 -3.06
N LYS A 143 -15.48 -10.13 -4.21
CA LYS A 143 -15.72 -11.10 -5.29
C LYS A 143 -14.42 -11.70 -5.80
N ILE A 144 -13.38 -10.89 -5.98
CA ILE A 144 -12.06 -11.36 -6.41
C ILE A 144 -11.49 -12.33 -5.37
N TYR A 145 -11.50 -11.94 -4.10
CA TYR A 145 -11.03 -12.80 -3.00
C TYR A 145 -11.79 -14.13 -2.93
N LEU A 146 -13.12 -14.10 -2.98
CA LEU A 146 -13.95 -15.32 -2.93
C LEU A 146 -13.69 -16.25 -4.12
N LYS A 147 -13.44 -15.68 -5.32
CA LYS A 147 -13.04 -16.47 -6.49
C LYS A 147 -11.71 -17.17 -6.26
N GLN A 148 -10.71 -16.45 -5.74
CA GLN A 148 -9.40 -17.03 -5.42
C GLN A 148 -9.49 -18.14 -4.37
N GLU A 149 -10.25 -17.93 -3.30
CA GLU A 149 -10.47 -18.95 -2.26
C GLU A 149 -11.17 -20.19 -2.82
N LYS A 150 -12.15 -20.01 -3.72
CA LYS A 150 -12.80 -21.14 -4.40
C LYS A 150 -11.83 -21.91 -5.28
N GLU A 151 -10.99 -21.22 -6.05
CA GLU A 151 -9.96 -21.84 -6.89
C GLU A 151 -8.91 -22.59 -6.06
N LYS A 152 -8.49 -22.01 -4.92
CA LYS A 152 -7.57 -22.64 -3.95
C LYS A 152 -8.16 -23.92 -3.37
N GLN A 153 -9.41 -23.88 -2.92
CA GLN A 153 -10.12 -25.07 -2.40
C GLN A 153 -10.31 -26.13 -3.48
N GLN A 154 -10.59 -25.73 -4.73
CA GLN A 154 -10.74 -26.67 -5.83
C GLN A 154 -9.43 -27.40 -6.13
N LYS A 155 -8.31 -26.66 -6.25
CA LYS A 155 -6.97 -27.25 -6.42
C LYS A 155 -6.60 -28.20 -5.29
N GLN A 156 -6.95 -27.84 -4.06
CA GLN A 156 -6.73 -28.69 -2.89
C GLN A 156 -7.50 -30.02 -3.02
N ARG A 157 -8.79 -29.98 -3.39
CA ARG A 157 -9.60 -31.19 -3.58
C ARG A 157 -9.10 -32.07 -4.71
N GLU A 158 -8.68 -31.46 -5.83
CA GLU A 158 -8.10 -32.18 -6.96
C GLU A 158 -6.79 -32.88 -6.56
N ALA A 159 -5.93 -32.20 -5.78
CA ALA A 159 -4.72 -32.80 -5.26
C ALA A 159 -5.01 -33.93 -4.25
N GLU A 160 -6.03 -33.78 -3.39
CA GLU A 160 -6.46 -34.83 -2.46
C GLU A 160 -7.04 -36.05 -3.19
N ALA A 161 -7.82 -35.85 -4.25
CA ALA A 161 -8.34 -36.92 -5.09
C ALA A 161 -7.20 -37.65 -5.81
N LYS A 162 -6.27 -36.91 -6.43
CA LYS A 162 -5.06 -37.46 -7.03
C LYS A 162 -4.23 -38.26 -6.01
N PHE A 163 -4.10 -37.77 -4.78
CA PHE A 163 -3.39 -38.50 -3.74
C PHE A 163 -4.08 -39.82 -3.40
N ALA A 164 -5.40 -39.84 -3.31
CA ALA A 164 -6.16 -41.08 -3.08
C ALA A 164 -5.93 -42.09 -4.21
N GLU A 165 -6.04 -41.67 -5.47
CA GLU A 165 -5.78 -42.52 -6.64
C GLU A 165 -4.36 -43.10 -6.65
N LEU A 166 -3.36 -42.28 -6.34
CA LEU A 166 -1.98 -42.72 -6.23
C LEU A 166 -1.80 -43.73 -5.09
N LYS A 167 -2.43 -43.52 -3.94
CA LYS A 167 -2.37 -44.47 -2.82
C LYS A 167 -2.98 -45.81 -3.21
N ASP A 168 -4.05 -45.82 -3.99
CA ASP A 168 -4.65 -47.06 -4.50
C ASP A 168 -3.71 -47.74 -5.51
N LYS A 169 -3.20 -46.99 -6.50
CA LYS A 169 -2.27 -47.49 -7.54
C LYS A 169 -1.02 -48.13 -6.96
N TYR A 170 -0.42 -47.51 -5.95
CA TYR A 170 0.82 -47.98 -5.30
C TYR A 170 0.56 -48.77 -4.01
N GLN A 171 -0.69 -49.16 -3.74
CA GLN A 171 -1.08 -49.96 -2.56
C GLN A 171 -0.66 -49.34 -1.21
N ALA A 172 -0.54 -48.01 -1.16
CA ALA A 172 -0.19 -47.22 0.02
C ALA A 172 -1.42 -46.82 0.87
N THR A 173 -2.54 -47.53 0.72
CA THR A 173 -3.84 -47.23 1.34
C THR A 173 -3.83 -47.29 2.87
N LYS A 174 -2.89 -48.05 3.45
CA LYS A 174 -2.68 -48.15 4.90
C LYS A 174 -2.04 -46.91 5.53
N TYR A 175 -1.49 -46.00 4.73
CA TYR A 175 -0.91 -44.77 5.26
C TYR A 175 -2.02 -43.84 5.79
N PRO A 176 -1.96 -43.42 7.06
CA PRO A 176 -3.10 -42.76 7.72
C PRO A 176 -3.31 -41.31 7.26
N ASP A 177 -2.24 -40.62 6.88
CA ASP A 177 -2.32 -39.22 6.46
C ASP A 177 -2.93 -39.12 5.04
N LYS A 178 -3.86 -38.19 4.90
CA LYS A 178 -4.62 -37.87 3.68
C LYS A 178 -4.26 -36.49 3.13
N SER A 179 -3.39 -35.76 3.83
CA SER A 179 -2.96 -34.44 3.43
C SER A 179 -2.03 -34.50 2.22
N VAL A 180 -2.25 -33.59 1.28
CA VAL A 180 -1.36 -33.34 0.13
C VAL A 180 -0.05 -32.68 0.56
N SER A 181 0.05 -32.22 1.81
CA SER A 181 1.32 -31.77 2.40
C SER A 181 2.15 -32.92 2.98
N SER A 182 1.62 -34.16 2.96
CA SER A 182 2.36 -35.32 3.47
C SER A 182 3.56 -35.62 2.58
N PRO A 183 4.70 -36.09 3.15
CA PRO A 183 5.84 -36.53 2.35
C PRO A 183 5.48 -37.64 1.36
N LEU A 184 4.50 -38.49 1.69
CA LEU A 184 4.06 -39.57 0.83
C LEU A 184 3.46 -39.05 -0.48
N PHE A 185 2.64 -37.99 -0.45
CA PHE A 185 2.07 -37.43 -1.68
C PHE A 185 3.16 -37.02 -2.67
N SER A 186 4.20 -36.31 -2.20
CA SER A 186 5.32 -35.90 -3.05
C SER A 186 6.13 -37.08 -3.60
N ILE A 187 6.26 -38.17 -2.83
CA ILE A 187 6.96 -39.38 -3.30
C ILE A 187 6.14 -40.06 -4.41
N LEU A 188 4.83 -40.27 -4.18
CA LEU A 188 3.97 -40.93 -5.15
C LEU A 188 3.81 -40.11 -6.43
N GLU A 189 3.75 -38.79 -6.31
CA GLU A 189 3.68 -37.89 -7.48
C GLU A 189 4.95 -38.00 -8.36
N LYS A 190 6.14 -38.07 -7.74
CA LYS A 190 7.40 -38.26 -8.49
C LYS A 190 7.45 -39.60 -9.20
N LEU A 191 7.08 -40.68 -8.51
CA LEU A 191 7.01 -42.01 -9.10
C LEU A 191 6.07 -42.05 -10.30
N GLU A 192 4.92 -41.38 -10.21
CA GLU A 192 3.98 -41.28 -11.34
C GLU A 192 4.62 -40.54 -12.53
N THR A 193 5.29 -39.42 -12.28
CA THR A 193 5.93 -38.63 -13.35
C THR A 193 7.10 -39.36 -14.01
N GLU A 194 7.92 -40.09 -13.25
CA GLU A 194 9.05 -40.85 -13.77
C GLU A 194 8.58 -42.04 -14.62
N ILE A 195 7.55 -42.76 -14.17
CA ILE A 195 6.94 -43.86 -14.97
C ILE A 195 6.37 -43.34 -16.29
N ILE A 196 5.74 -42.16 -16.31
CA ILE A 196 5.20 -41.60 -17.55
C ILE A 196 6.32 -41.26 -18.55
N LEU A 197 7.45 -40.76 -18.08
CA LEU A 197 8.61 -40.42 -18.94
C LEU A 197 9.25 -41.67 -19.56
N ASP A 198 9.32 -42.77 -18.81
CA ASP A 198 9.87 -44.04 -19.33
C ASP A 198 8.97 -44.71 -20.37
N ASN A 199 7.67 -44.41 -20.37
CA ASN A 199 6.70 -44.94 -21.34
C ASN A 199 6.58 -44.10 -22.64
N GLN A 200 7.36 -43.03 -22.78
CA GLN A 200 7.36 -42.13 -23.94
C GLN A 200 8.66 -42.17 -24.78
N ASN A 201 9.63 -43.01 -24.40
CA ASN A 201 10.87 -43.29 -25.14
C ASN A 201 10.88 -44.73 -25.68
#